data_AF-A0A2H0D656-F1
#
_entry.id   AF-A0A2H0D656-F1
#
_cell.length_a   1.000
_cell.length_b   1.000
_cell.length_c   1.000
_cell.angle_alpha   90.00
_cell.angle_beta   90.00
_cell.angle_gamma   90.00
#
_symmetry.space_group_name_H-M   'P 1'
#
loop_
_entity.id
_entity.type
_entity.pdbx_description
1 polymer ?
#
loop_
_entity_poly.entity_id
_entity_poly.type
_entity_poly.pdbx_seq_one_letter_code
_entity_poly.pdbx_strand_id
1 'polypeptide(L)'
;MKRYLKHSNKKQIWRILISETDKLLIEERDPKTREVFFSCYDLSTKAKIFSNFQFEEKAWIGIEAVEKDIIVFHFYLKPDMPQHKGFFAYDLKQKKILWRNETLTYFFSDNEKIVAFQQQFEGRFYVEIKLQTGEVIRNLGEDYTLVNSLNEEARAKKSYDDYLFPEVFNPLIDEPQFDCIRNSVSRFSVSGQVEYFQNGDFLFFTFHEKKDEKFIQHFYICTTADGSLFYSDVLNKNIKDYAVDSFFFYKKFLFLLKEKQIVEIFKMNI
;
A
#
# COMPACT_ATOMS: atom_id res chain seq x y z
N MET A 1 -8.47 15.56 15.55
CA MET A 1 -7.76 15.14 14.33
C MET A 1 -6.90 16.30 13.80
N LYS A 2 -5.60 16.09 13.54
CA LYS A 2 -4.72 17.12 12.94
C LYS A 2 -3.97 16.52 11.75
N ARG A 3 -3.93 17.24 10.62
CA ARG A 3 -3.12 16.83 9.46
C ARG A 3 -1.65 16.70 9.88
N TYR A 4 -1.11 15.51 9.70
CA TYR A 4 0.22 15.11 10.13
C TYR A 4 1.25 15.32 9.03
N LEU A 5 0.92 14.83 7.82
CA LEU A 5 1.74 14.88 6.61
C LEU A 5 0.80 14.96 5.39
N LYS A 6 1.26 15.65 4.34
CA LYS A 6 0.61 15.64 3.02
C LYS A 6 1.67 15.40 1.97
N HIS A 7 1.44 14.41 1.13
CA HIS A 7 2.31 14.08 0.01
C HIS A 7 1.55 14.25 -1.31
N SER A 8 2.17 14.94 -2.26
CA SER A 8 1.74 14.96 -3.66
C SER A 8 2.85 15.54 -4.53
N ASN A 9 3.23 14.83 -5.59
CA ASN A 9 4.08 15.38 -6.65
C ASN A 9 3.32 15.55 -7.98
N LYS A 10 1.98 15.61 -7.94
CA LYS A 10 1.09 15.64 -9.11
C LYS A 10 1.26 14.43 -10.05
N LYS A 11 1.64 13.29 -9.47
CA LYS A 11 1.80 12.00 -10.15
C LYS A 11 0.82 11.00 -9.57
N GLN A 12 0.54 9.94 -10.33
CA GLN A 12 -0.35 8.89 -9.85
C GLN A 12 0.38 8.09 -8.76
N ILE A 13 -0.21 8.00 -7.57
CA ILE A 13 0.22 7.09 -6.51
C ILE A 13 -0.07 5.67 -6.99
N TRP A 14 0.98 4.91 -7.17
CA TRP A 14 0.92 3.53 -7.65
C TRP A 14 0.96 2.53 -6.50
N ARG A 15 1.76 2.81 -5.46
CA ARG A 15 1.87 1.95 -4.29
C ARG A 15 2.20 2.75 -3.05
N ILE A 16 1.64 2.33 -1.92
CA ILE A 16 2.00 2.79 -0.59
C ILE A 16 2.42 1.56 0.21
N LEU A 17 3.59 1.60 0.83
CA LEU A 17 4.07 0.57 1.75
C LEU A 17 4.57 1.25 3.03
N ILE A 18 4.42 0.58 4.17
CA ILE A 18 4.99 1.04 5.43
C ILE A 18 5.85 -0.10 5.97
N SER A 19 7.11 0.20 6.29
CA SER A 19 7.99 -0.78 6.89
C SER A 19 7.69 -1.03 8.37
N GLU A 20 8.19 -2.12 8.92
CA GLU A 20 8.18 -2.41 10.37
C GLU A 20 8.83 -1.30 11.21
N THR A 21 9.72 -0.51 10.59
CA THR A 21 10.44 0.63 11.20
C THR A 21 9.77 1.98 10.92
N ASP A 22 8.47 1.97 10.63
CA ASP A 22 7.62 3.14 10.40
C ASP A 22 8.08 4.03 9.21
N LYS A 23 8.68 3.42 8.18
CA LYS A 23 9.07 4.13 6.94
C LYS A 23 7.95 4.04 5.92
N LEU A 24 7.32 5.17 5.64
CA LEU A 24 6.33 5.30 4.58
C LEU A 24 7.03 5.42 3.24
N LEU A 25 6.88 4.41 2.41
CA LEU A 25 7.30 4.37 1.02
C LEU A 25 6.11 4.65 0.10
N ILE A 26 6.34 5.50 -0.88
CA ILE A 26 5.37 5.85 -1.90
C ILE A 26 6.04 5.69 -3.26
N GLU A 27 5.45 4.83 -4.09
CA GLU A 27 5.76 4.73 -5.52
C GLU A 27 4.74 5.57 -6.29
N GLU A 28 5.24 6.50 -7.09
CA GLU A 28 4.48 7.36 -7.98
C GLU A 28 4.84 7.07 -9.44
N ARG A 29 3.87 7.12 -10.34
CA ARG A 29 4.06 7.02 -11.78
C ARG A 29 3.50 8.23 -12.50
N ASP A 30 4.26 8.76 -13.46
CA ASP A 30 3.76 9.78 -14.38
C ASP A 30 2.99 9.09 -15.53
N PRO A 31 1.68 9.34 -15.68
CA PRO A 31 0.88 8.68 -16.72
C PRO A 31 1.25 9.09 -18.15
N LYS A 32 1.96 10.21 -18.33
CA LYS A 32 2.40 10.70 -19.64
C LYS A 32 3.77 10.13 -20.03
N THR A 33 4.74 10.21 -19.13
CA THR A 33 6.12 9.77 -19.42
C THR A 33 6.36 8.31 -19.06
N ARG A 34 5.47 7.70 -18.26
CA ARG A 34 5.61 6.36 -17.65
C ARG A 34 6.78 6.26 -16.66
N GLU A 35 7.41 7.38 -16.32
CA GLU A 35 8.48 7.42 -15.34
C GLU A 35 7.95 7.13 -13.93
N VAL A 36 8.78 6.47 -13.14
CA VAL A 36 8.53 6.03 -11.77
C VAL A 36 9.37 6.89 -10.84
N PHE A 37 8.78 7.26 -9.71
CA PHE A 37 9.38 8.10 -8.70
C PHE A 37 9.11 7.49 -7.33
N PHE A 38 10.09 7.58 -6.45
CA PHE A 38 10.00 7.05 -5.10
C PHE A 38 10.10 8.17 -4.08
N SER A 39 9.27 8.13 -3.05
CA SER A 39 9.37 9.00 -1.88
C SER A 39 9.37 8.16 -0.61
N CYS A 40 10.17 8.56 0.38
CA CYS A 40 10.25 7.88 1.67
C CYS A 40 10.21 8.89 2.81
N TYR A 41 9.35 8.64 3.79
CA TYR A 41 9.19 9.44 4.99
C TYR A 41 9.31 8.57 6.23
N ASP A 42 9.98 9.08 7.25
CA ASP A 42 9.92 8.52 8.59
C ASP A 42 8.63 9.03 9.27
N LEU A 43 7.68 8.13 9.56
CA LEU A 43 6.40 8.52 10.16
C LEU A 43 6.56 9.00 11.60
N SER A 44 7.57 8.54 12.35
CA SER A 44 7.78 8.93 13.75
C SER A 44 8.25 10.38 13.88
N THR A 45 9.12 10.82 12.95
CA THR A 45 9.75 12.15 12.98
C THR A 45 9.22 13.12 11.94
N LYS A 46 8.44 12.62 10.95
CA LYS A 46 8.06 13.32 9.71
C LYS A 46 9.25 13.61 8.78
N ALA A 47 10.44 13.09 9.08
CA ALA A 47 11.62 13.36 8.26
C ALA A 47 11.41 12.78 6.86
N LYS A 48 11.66 13.61 5.84
CA LYS A 48 11.70 13.18 4.45
C LYS A 48 13.08 12.55 4.21
N ILE A 49 13.13 11.23 4.04
CA ILE A 49 14.37 10.49 3.80
C ILE A 49 14.86 10.73 2.36
N PHE A 50 13.95 10.63 1.41
CA PHE A 50 14.10 11.09 0.03
C PHE A 50 12.72 11.41 -0.57
N SER A 51 12.69 12.17 -1.66
CA SER A 51 11.45 12.51 -2.36
C SER A 51 11.72 12.70 -3.84
N ASN A 52 10.78 12.24 -4.66
CA ASN A 52 10.90 12.28 -6.12
C ASN A 52 12.21 11.64 -6.60
N PHE A 53 12.65 10.60 -5.90
CA PHE A 53 13.87 9.86 -6.20
C PHE A 53 13.66 8.96 -7.40
N GLN A 54 14.66 8.88 -8.27
CA GLN A 54 14.67 8.01 -9.44
C GLN A 54 16.01 7.30 -9.54
N PHE A 55 15.97 6.09 -10.09
CA PHE A 55 17.17 5.39 -10.53
C PHE A 55 17.48 5.75 -11.98
N GLU A 56 18.59 5.21 -12.49
CA GLU A 56 18.97 5.34 -13.89
C GLU A 56 17.91 4.74 -14.83
N GLU A 57 17.39 3.55 -14.48
CA GLU A 57 16.16 3.02 -15.07
C GLU A 57 14.97 3.78 -14.47
N LYS A 58 14.23 4.49 -15.34
CA LYS A 58 13.19 5.43 -14.91
C LYS A 58 11.78 4.89 -15.06
N ALA A 59 11.51 3.91 -15.91
CA ALA A 59 10.15 3.49 -16.24
C ALA A 59 9.87 2.03 -15.83
N TRP A 60 10.87 1.17 -15.98
CA TRP A 60 10.75 -0.29 -15.86
C TRP A 60 11.29 -0.81 -14.55
N ILE A 61 10.92 -0.12 -13.48
CA ILE A 61 11.32 -0.42 -12.10
C ILE A 61 10.10 -0.29 -11.18
N GLY A 62 10.08 -1.05 -10.09
CA GLY A 62 9.06 -0.94 -9.04
C GLY A 62 9.53 -1.53 -7.73
N ILE A 63 8.73 -1.40 -6.69
CA ILE A 63 9.00 -2.03 -5.39
C ILE A 63 8.39 -3.44 -5.40
N GLU A 64 9.09 -4.42 -4.81
CA GLU A 64 8.55 -5.75 -4.48
C GLU A 64 8.13 -5.82 -3.02
N ALA A 65 9.06 -5.45 -2.13
CA ALA A 65 8.89 -5.56 -0.70
C ALA A 65 9.72 -4.52 0.04
N VAL A 66 9.39 -4.35 1.32
CA VAL A 66 10.23 -3.63 2.28
C VAL A 66 10.35 -4.51 3.52
N GLU A 67 11.57 -4.87 3.85
CA GLU A 67 11.90 -5.73 4.99
C GLU A 67 12.81 -4.91 5.91
N LYS A 68 12.28 -4.51 7.08
CA LYS A 68 12.85 -3.46 7.95
C LYS A 68 13.20 -2.17 7.18
N ASP A 69 14.49 -1.90 7.00
CA ASP A 69 15.00 -0.69 6.32
C ASP A 69 15.62 -1.02 4.95
N ILE A 70 15.35 -2.21 4.40
CA ILE A 70 15.81 -2.63 3.07
C ILE A 70 14.60 -2.69 2.14
N ILE A 71 14.66 -1.94 1.04
CA ILE A 71 13.67 -2.04 -0.04
C ILE A 71 14.20 -3.04 -1.06
N VAL A 72 13.35 -3.97 -1.48
CA VAL A 72 13.61 -4.83 -2.63
C VAL A 72 12.90 -4.21 -3.83
N PHE A 73 13.66 -3.82 -4.85
CA PHE A 73 13.14 -3.31 -6.12
C PHE A 73 13.28 -4.38 -7.20
N HIS A 74 12.32 -4.47 -8.11
CA HIS A 74 12.42 -5.30 -9.32
C HIS A 74 12.53 -4.45 -10.59
N PHE A 75 12.94 -5.10 -11.68
CA PHE A 75 12.78 -4.54 -13.02
C PHE A 75 11.69 -5.26 -13.81
N TYR A 76 11.13 -4.59 -14.80
CA TYR A 76 10.26 -5.20 -15.80
C TYR A 76 11.09 -5.63 -17.02
N LEU A 77 10.80 -6.81 -17.57
CA LEU A 77 11.52 -7.37 -18.71
C LEU A 77 11.40 -6.48 -19.96
N LYS A 78 10.20 -5.98 -20.22
CA LYS A 78 9.89 -5.14 -21.38
C LYS A 78 8.76 -4.16 -21.06
N PRO A 79 8.67 -3.05 -21.81
CA PRO A 79 7.62 -2.05 -21.65
C PRO A 79 6.17 -2.54 -21.65
N ASP A 80 5.94 -3.62 -22.39
CA ASP A 80 4.65 -4.17 -22.75
C ASP A 80 4.32 -5.48 -22.01
N MET A 81 5.25 -6.01 -21.22
CA MET A 81 5.06 -7.24 -20.45
C MET A 81 5.25 -7.00 -18.95
N PRO A 82 4.25 -7.32 -18.11
CA PRO A 82 4.33 -7.16 -16.66
C PRO A 82 5.23 -8.22 -15.99
N GLN A 83 6.07 -8.93 -16.74
CA GLN A 83 6.97 -9.93 -16.20
C GLN A 83 8.14 -9.26 -15.49
N HIS A 84 8.28 -9.54 -14.21
CA HIS A 84 9.39 -9.07 -13.40
C HIS A 84 10.62 -9.92 -13.69
N LYS A 85 11.78 -9.27 -13.87
CA LYS A 85 13.07 -9.93 -14.03
C LYS A 85 14.15 -9.10 -13.37
N GLY A 86 15.00 -9.77 -12.58
CA GLY A 86 16.03 -9.11 -11.82
C GLY A 86 15.43 -8.28 -10.69
N PHE A 87 16.24 -8.08 -9.66
CA PHE A 87 15.90 -7.27 -8.52
C PHE A 87 17.17 -6.84 -7.78
N PHE A 88 17.04 -5.86 -6.89
CA PHE A 88 18.14 -5.39 -6.08
C PHE A 88 17.66 -4.94 -4.70
N ALA A 89 18.54 -5.06 -3.72
CA ALA A 89 18.30 -4.59 -2.36
C ALA A 89 18.87 -3.17 -2.19
N TYR A 90 18.07 -2.27 -1.64
CA TYR A 90 18.44 -0.88 -1.35
C TYR A 90 18.31 -0.59 0.14
N ASP A 91 19.39 -0.14 0.75
CA ASP A 91 19.42 0.19 2.18
C ASP A 91 18.98 1.65 2.39
N LEU A 92 17.89 1.86 3.15
CA LEU A 92 17.33 3.18 3.45
C LEU A 92 18.24 4.04 4.34
N LYS A 93 19.07 3.44 5.19
CA LYS A 93 19.97 4.17 6.11
C LYS A 93 21.19 4.67 5.35
N GLN A 94 21.82 3.78 4.59
CA GLN A 94 23.03 4.06 3.81
C GLN A 94 22.71 4.74 2.47
N LYS A 95 21.44 4.71 2.04
CA LYS A 95 20.93 5.27 0.79
C LYS A 95 21.67 4.73 -0.44
N LYS A 96 21.98 3.43 -0.43
CA LYS A 96 22.75 2.77 -1.49
C LYS A 96 22.17 1.41 -1.85
N ILE A 97 22.44 0.99 -3.07
CA ILE A 97 22.22 -0.41 -3.50
C ILE A 97 23.23 -1.28 -2.75
N LEU A 98 22.76 -2.31 -2.07
CA LEU A 98 23.60 -3.28 -1.38
C LEU A 98 24.17 -4.30 -2.36
N TRP A 99 23.29 -4.86 -3.19
CA TRP A 99 23.59 -5.88 -4.19
C TRP A 99 22.45 -5.97 -5.20
N ARG A 100 22.71 -6.60 -6.34
CA ARG A 100 21.76 -6.79 -7.44
C ARG A 100 21.84 -8.23 -7.97
N ASN A 101 20.71 -8.75 -8.40
CA ASN A 101 20.62 -9.94 -9.24
C ASN A 101 19.88 -9.59 -10.54
N GLU A 102 20.43 -9.95 -11.69
CA GLU A 102 19.87 -9.58 -13.01
C GLU A 102 19.07 -10.70 -13.68
N THR A 103 19.13 -11.91 -13.13
CA THR A 103 18.63 -13.13 -13.80
C THR A 103 17.42 -13.74 -13.10
N LEU A 104 17.40 -13.70 -11.77
CA LEU A 104 16.35 -14.25 -10.93
C LEU A 104 15.17 -13.29 -10.81
N THR A 105 13.99 -13.83 -10.53
CA THR A 105 12.77 -13.10 -10.23
C THR A 105 12.44 -13.28 -8.74
N TYR A 106 12.10 -12.18 -8.08
CA TYR A 106 11.66 -12.18 -6.68
C TYR A 106 10.39 -13.03 -6.51
N PHE A 107 10.27 -13.78 -5.41
CA PHE A 107 9.05 -14.53 -5.07
C PHE A 107 8.43 -14.05 -3.75
N PHE A 108 9.16 -14.19 -2.65
CA PHE A 108 8.78 -13.63 -1.36
C PHE A 108 10.04 -13.36 -0.52
N SER A 109 9.87 -12.67 0.60
CA SER A 109 10.94 -12.44 1.55
C SER A 109 10.42 -12.38 2.98
N ASP A 110 11.35 -12.56 3.90
CA ASP A 110 11.23 -12.17 5.29
C ASP A 110 12.42 -11.25 5.66
N ASN A 111 12.52 -10.95 6.95
CA ASN A 111 13.53 -10.07 7.51
C ASN A 111 14.99 -10.54 7.37
N GLU A 112 15.22 -11.78 6.91
CA GLU A 112 16.55 -12.39 6.80
C GLU A 112 16.90 -12.79 5.37
N LYS A 113 15.91 -13.28 4.60
CA LYS A 113 16.15 -13.86 3.28
C LYS A 113 15.08 -13.51 2.26
N ILE A 114 15.48 -13.59 1.00
CA ILE A 114 14.62 -13.56 -0.18
C ILE A 114 14.60 -14.96 -0.78
N VAL A 115 13.41 -15.46 -1.08
CA VAL A 115 13.26 -16.59 -2.01
C VAL A 115 13.02 -16.02 -3.39
N ALA A 116 13.82 -16.48 -4.34
CA ALA A 116 13.76 -16.06 -5.74
C ALA A 116 13.79 -17.29 -6.64
N PHE A 117 13.37 -17.13 -7.90
CA PHE A 117 13.39 -18.22 -8.87
C PHE A 117 13.95 -17.80 -10.21
N GLN A 118 14.48 -18.79 -10.92
CA GLN A 118 14.71 -18.72 -12.35
C GLN A 118 13.60 -19.47 -13.08
N GLN A 119 12.98 -18.81 -14.06
CA GLN A 119 12.03 -19.47 -14.95
C GLN A 119 12.78 -20.47 -15.85
N GLN A 120 12.32 -21.72 -15.86
CA GLN A 120 12.81 -22.77 -16.75
C GLN A 120 11.81 -23.04 -17.89
N PHE A 121 12.17 -23.95 -18.80
CA PHE A 121 11.29 -24.39 -19.88
C PHE A 121 10.02 -25.04 -19.30
N GLU A 122 10.21 -25.96 -18.37
CA GLU A 122 9.16 -26.49 -17.51
C GLU A 122 9.46 -26.06 -16.07
N GLY A 123 8.50 -25.40 -15.41
CA GLY A 123 8.62 -25.08 -14.00
C GLY A 123 9.59 -23.92 -13.64
N ARG A 124 10.02 -23.92 -12.38
CA ARG A 124 10.83 -22.87 -11.76
C ARG A 124 11.87 -23.49 -10.84
N PHE A 125 13.09 -22.98 -10.93
CA PHE A 125 14.17 -23.34 -10.01
C PHE A 125 14.33 -22.26 -8.94
N TYR A 126 14.17 -22.64 -7.67
CA TYR A 126 14.15 -21.72 -6.54
C TYR A 126 15.48 -21.72 -5.77
N VAL A 127 15.82 -20.56 -5.23
CA VAL A 127 16.97 -20.33 -4.35
C VAL A 127 16.59 -19.42 -3.19
N GLU A 128 17.24 -19.62 -2.04
CA GLU A 128 17.22 -18.69 -0.92
C GLU A 128 18.46 -17.81 -0.97
N ILE A 129 18.27 -16.51 -0.80
CA ILE A 129 19.30 -15.48 -0.87
C ILE A 129 19.27 -14.68 0.42
N LYS A 130 20.43 -14.47 1.04
CA LYS A 130 20.55 -13.62 2.22
C LYS A 130 20.26 -12.16 1.88
N LEU A 131 19.26 -11.57 2.53
CA LEU A 131 18.74 -10.23 2.21
C LEU A 131 19.82 -9.14 2.27
N GLN A 132 20.76 -9.24 3.21
CA GLN A 132 21.78 -8.19 3.43
C GLN A 132 22.93 -8.24 2.43
N THR A 133 23.26 -9.42 1.89
CA THR A 133 24.50 -9.64 1.11
C THR A 133 24.25 -10.06 -0.33
N GLY A 134 23.08 -10.63 -0.65
CA GLY A 134 22.81 -11.19 -1.97
C GLY A 134 23.43 -12.57 -2.19
N GLU A 135 24.01 -13.16 -1.14
CA GLU A 135 24.61 -14.49 -1.18
C GLU A 135 23.52 -15.57 -1.24
N VAL A 136 23.66 -16.51 -2.18
CA VAL A 136 22.80 -17.71 -2.23
C VAL A 136 23.16 -18.61 -1.05
N ILE A 137 22.24 -18.76 -0.11
CA ILE A 137 22.43 -19.58 1.10
C ILE A 137 21.90 -21.01 0.94
N ARG A 138 20.95 -21.22 0.01
CA ARG A 138 20.36 -22.53 -0.24
C ARG A 138 19.81 -22.64 -1.65
N ASN A 139 20.11 -23.75 -2.32
CA ASN A 139 19.40 -24.15 -3.55
C ASN A 139 18.20 -24.99 -3.15
N LEU A 140 16.99 -24.53 -3.51
CA LEU A 140 15.74 -25.26 -3.24
C LEU A 140 15.32 -26.11 -4.44
N GLY A 141 15.87 -25.86 -5.62
CA GLY A 141 15.56 -26.62 -6.82
C GLY A 141 14.10 -26.44 -7.22
N GLU A 142 13.45 -27.53 -7.61
CA GLU A 142 12.04 -27.55 -8.01
C GLU A 142 11.13 -28.10 -6.88
N ASP A 143 11.55 -28.02 -5.62
CA ASP A 143 10.74 -28.49 -4.49
C ASP A 143 9.63 -27.48 -4.14
N TYR A 144 8.54 -27.52 -4.92
CA TYR A 144 7.38 -26.64 -4.73
C TYR A 144 6.72 -26.80 -3.36
N THR A 145 6.77 -28.00 -2.77
CA THR A 145 6.15 -28.26 -1.46
C THR A 145 6.89 -27.52 -0.36
N LEU A 146 8.23 -27.64 -0.33
CA LEU A 146 9.07 -26.91 0.60
C LEU A 146 8.94 -25.39 0.38
N VAL A 147 8.98 -24.94 -0.88
CA VAL A 147 8.85 -23.51 -1.22
C VAL A 147 7.52 -22.93 -0.73
N ASN A 148 6.42 -23.66 -0.89
CA ASN A 148 5.11 -23.23 -0.39
C ASN A 148 5.07 -23.17 1.14
N SER A 149 5.62 -24.18 1.83
CA SER A 149 5.74 -24.17 3.30
C SER A 149 6.51 -22.94 3.79
N LEU A 150 7.65 -22.63 3.16
CA LEU A 150 8.45 -21.46 3.50
C LEU A 150 7.71 -20.13 3.26
N ASN A 151 6.90 -20.04 2.20
CA ASN A 151 6.07 -18.87 1.93
C ASN A 151 4.97 -18.70 2.98
N GLU A 152 4.32 -19.80 3.39
CA GLU A 152 3.32 -19.78 4.46
C GLU A 152 3.93 -19.35 5.79
N GLU A 153 5.10 -19.89 6.15
CA GLU A 153 5.85 -19.48 7.33
C GLU A 153 6.24 -17.99 7.28
N ALA A 154 6.73 -17.50 6.14
CA ALA A 154 7.08 -16.09 5.96
C ALA A 154 5.87 -15.18 6.11
N ARG A 155 4.70 -15.58 5.58
CA ARG A 155 3.45 -14.85 5.73
C ARG A 155 2.95 -14.86 7.17
N ALA A 156 3.04 -15.99 7.86
CA ALA A 156 2.62 -16.13 9.26
C ALA A 156 3.48 -15.28 10.21
N LYS A 157 4.73 -14.98 9.84
CA LYS A 157 5.60 -14.06 10.59
C LYS A 157 5.24 -12.58 10.39
N LYS A 158 4.54 -12.22 9.29
CA LYS A 158 4.13 -10.84 9.05
C LYS A 158 2.92 -10.51 9.91
N SER A 159 3.10 -9.59 10.85
CA SER A 159 1.99 -9.00 11.60
C SER A 159 1.40 -7.83 10.81
N TYR A 160 0.09 -7.87 10.64
CA TYR A 160 -0.70 -6.75 10.11
C TYR A 160 -1.55 -6.11 11.21
N ASP A 161 -1.27 -6.38 12.49
CA ASP A 161 -2.08 -5.93 13.63
C ASP A 161 -2.09 -4.40 13.77
N ASP A 162 -1.07 -3.74 13.23
CA ASP A 162 -0.98 -2.28 13.17
C ASP A 162 -1.89 -1.68 12.10
N TYR A 163 -2.39 -2.47 11.15
CA TYR A 163 -3.27 -2.01 10.08
C TYR A 163 -4.73 -2.24 10.41
N LEU A 164 -5.56 -1.24 10.12
CA LEU A 164 -7.00 -1.40 10.07
C LEU A 164 -7.48 -0.96 8.69
N PHE A 165 -8.02 -1.91 7.94
CA PHE A 165 -8.67 -1.67 6.66
C PHE A 165 -10.19 -1.63 6.86
N PRO A 166 -10.91 -0.86 6.04
CA PRO A 166 -12.35 -0.83 6.15
C PRO A 166 -12.98 -2.16 5.70
N GLU A 167 -14.10 -2.50 6.33
CA GLU A 167 -14.98 -3.60 5.99
C GLU A 167 -16.22 -3.09 5.26
N VAL A 168 -16.95 -3.98 4.59
CA VAL A 168 -18.19 -3.63 3.92
C VAL A 168 -19.33 -3.53 4.94
N PHE A 169 -20.02 -2.39 4.98
CA PHE A 169 -21.18 -2.18 5.83
C PHE A 169 -22.37 -3.01 5.34
N ASN A 170 -22.94 -3.81 6.25
CA ASN A 170 -24.19 -4.51 6.02
C ASN A 170 -25.38 -3.64 6.48
N PRO A 171 -26.24 -3.16 5.57
CA PRO A 171 -27.34 -2.26 5.91
C PRO A 171 -28.43 -2.91 6.79
N LEU A 172 -28.41 -4.24 6.95
CA LEU A 172 -29.34 -4.96 7.82
C LEU A 172 -28.91 -4.93 9.30
N ILE A 173 -27.71 -4.44 9.62
CA ILE A 173 -27.26 -4.30 11.01
C ILE A 173 -27.99 -3.12 11.64
N ASP A 174 -28.91 -3.41 12.54
CA ASP A 174 -29.73 -2.44 13.28
C ASP A 174 -29.11 -2.11 14.64
N GLU A 175 -27.91 -1.52 14.61
CA GLU A 175 -27.23 -1.01 15.81
C GLU A 175 -27.13 0.51 15.78
N PRO A 176 -27.43 1.22 16.88
CA PRO A 176 -27.48 2.69 16.91
C PRO A 176 -26.18 3.37 16.48
N GLN A 177 -25.02 2.77 16.73
CA GLN A 177 -23.74 3.36 16.33
C GLN A 177 -23.63 3.56 14.80
N PHE A 178 -24.38 2.80 14.00
CA PHE A 178 -24.40 2.91 12.54
C PHE A 178 -25.47 3.87 11.99
N ASP A 179 -26.26 4.51 12.86
CA ASP A 179 -27.27 5.49 12.43
C ASP A 179 -26.63 6.66 11.68
N CYS A 180 -25.43 7.06 12.07
CA CYS A 180 -24.67 8.09 11.35
C CYS A 180 -24.47 7.73 9.87
N ILE A 181 -24.14 6.46 9.57
CA ILE A 181 -23.93 6.00 8.19
C ILE A 181 -25.25 6.11 7.46
N ARG A 182 -26.32 5.49 7.99
CA ARG A 182 -27.68 5.50 7.39
C ARG A 182 -28.17 6.92 7.12
N ASN A 183 -28.02 7.81 8.10
CA ASN A 183 -28.46 9.20 8.00
C ASN A 183 -27.61 10.03 7.03
N SER A 184 -26.32 9.72 6.91
CA SER A 184 -25.43 10.39 5.96
C SER A 184 -25.72 9.95 4.53
N VAL A 185 -25.83 8.64 4.30
CA VAL A 185 -26.00 8.09 2.94
C VAL A 185 -27.40 8.32 2.37
N SER A 186 -28.45 8.40 3.19
CA SER A 186 -29.83 8.60 2.74
C SER A 186 -30.06 9.92 1.98
N ARG A 187 -29.13 10.88 2.12
CA ARG A 187 -29.16 12.18 1.45
C ARG A 187 -28.59 12.13 0.03
N PHE A 188 -28.02 11.00 -0.37
CA PHE A 188 -27.31 10.84 -1.62
C PHE A 188 -27.87 9.69 -2.45
N SER A 189 -27.70 9.78 -3.77
CA SER A 189 -27.90 8.64 -4.67
C SER A 189 -26.70 7.70 -4.55
N VAL A 190 -26.65 6.91 -3.47
CA VAL A 190 -25.52 6.02 -3.19
C VAL A 190 -25.53 4.82 -4.13
N SER A 191 -24.36 4.47 -4.64
CA SER A 191 -24.14 3.34 -5.54
C SER A 191 -22.93 2.54 -5.08
N GLY A 192 -23.00 1.21 -5.16
CA GLY A 192 -21.92 0.34 -4.70
C GLY A 192 -21.91 0.15 -3.18
N GLN A 193 -20.76 -0.25 -2.65
CA GLN A 193 -20.59 -0.58 -1.23
C GLN A 193 -20.30 0.68 -0.40
N VAL A 194 -20.75 0.65 0.85
CA VAL A 194 -20.27 1.54 1.91
C VAL A 194 -19.20 0.78 2.68
N GLU A 195 -18.01 1.35 2.76
CA GLU A 195 -16.86 0.76 3.44
C GLU A 195 -16.63 1.53 4.74
N TYR A 196 -16.41 0.84 5.85
CA TYR A 196 -16.28 1.46 7.17
C TYR A 196 -15.30 0.72 8.07
N PHE A 197 -14.79 1.38 9.10
CA PHE A 197 -14.34 0.70 10.30
C PHE A 197 -14.62 1.59 11.52
N GLN A 198 -14.65 0.97 12.69
CA GLN A 198 -14.79 1.67 13.97
C GLN A 198 -13.46 1.66 14.72
N ASN A 199 -13.09 2.78 15.33
CA ASN A 199 -11.93 2.87 16.21
C ASN A 199 -12.22 3.82 17.38
N GLY A 200 -12.35 3.24 18.58
CA GLY A 200 -12.80 3.95 19.77
C GLY A 200 -14.18 4.58 19.54
N ASP A 201 -14.29 5.86 19.89
CA ASP A 201 -15.54 6.63 19.79
C ASP A 201 -15.87 7.11 18.37
N PHE A 202 -15.08 6.73 17.36
CA PHE A 202 -15.24 7.22 15.99
C PHE A 202 -15.57 6.10 15.00
N LEU A 203 -16.49 6.43 14.09
CA LEU A 203 -16.87 5.62 12.95
C LEU A 203 -16.40 6.31 11.67
N PHE A 204 -15.58 5.64 10.88
CA PHE A 204 -14.98 6.16 9.66
C PHE A 204 -15.57 5.40 8.49
N PHE A 205 -16.02 6.09 7.45
CA PHE A 205 -16.63 5.41 6.31
C PHE A 205 -16.51 6.19 5.01
N THR A 206 -16.50 5.45 3.91
CA THR A 206 -16.62 5.99 2.56
C THR A 206 -17.84 5.44 1.84
N PHE A 207 -18.39 6.24 0.96
CA PHE A 207 -19.45 5.83 0.05
C PHE A 207 -19.36 6.58 -1.26
N HIS A 208 -19.94 6.01 -2.31
CA HIS A 208 -19.96 6.61 -3.63
C HIS A 208 -21.34 7.19 -3.93
N GLU A 209 -21.39 8.48 -4.20
CA GLU A 209 -22.56 9.15 -4.76
C GLU A 209 -22.50 9.07 -6.28
N LYS A 210 -23.58 8.62 -6.92
CA LYS A 210 -23.76 8.65 -8.36
C LYS A 210 -24.26 10.04 -8.81
N LYS A 211 -23.48 10.68 -9.70
CA LYS A 211 -23.82 11.92 -10.41
C LYS A 211 -23.72 11.66 -11.91
N ASP A 212 -24.85 11.52 -12.58
CA ASP A 212 -24.93 11.14 -14.00
C ASP A 212 -24.18 9.82 -14.29
N GLU A 213 -23.20 9.83 -15.20
CA GLU A 213 -22.34 8.70 -15.55
C GLU A 213 -21.05 8.62 -14.72
N LYS A 214 -20.92 9.44 -13.66
CA LYS A 214 -19.73 9.53 -12.82
C LYS A 214 -20.06 9.37 -11.34
N PHE A 215 -19.02 9.14 -10.54
CA PHE A 215 -19.13 9.02 -9.11
C PHE A 215 -18.32 10.10 -8.38
N ILE A 216 -18.78 10.43 -7.18
CA ILE A 216 -18.07 11.20 -6.17
C ILE A 216 -17.89 10.29 -4.96
N GLN A 217 -16.65 10.06 -4.53
CA GLN A 217 -16.36 9.30 -3.31
C GLN A 217 -16.25 10.26 -2.13
N HIS A 218 -17.16 10.09 -1.17
CA HIS A 218 -17.20 10.82 0.08
C HIS A 218 -16.48 10.01 1.17
N PHE A 219 -15.83 10.71 2.11
CA PHE A 219 -15.22 10.14 3.31
C PHE A 219 -15.68 10.91 4.54
N TYR A 220 -16.31 10.22 5.48
CA TYR A 220 -16.97 10.80 6.64
C TYR A 220 -16.40 10.16 7.92
N ILE A 221 -16.36 10.94 8.99
CA ILE A 221 -16.08 10.48 10.34
C ILE A 221 -17.22 10.97 11.23
N CYS A 222 -17.84 10.05 11.95
CA CYS A 222 -18.83 10.38 12.97
C CYS A 222 -18.35 9.99 14.36
N THR A 223 -18.93 10.61 15.38
CA THR A 223 -18.92 10.10 16.75
C THR A 223 -19.94 8.97 16.89
N THR A 224 -19.56 7.90 17.57
CA THR A 224 -20.44 6.75 17.86
C THR A 224 -21.44 7.03 18.98
N ALA A 225 -21.13 7.98 19.87
CA ALA A 225 -21.97 8.32 21.02
C ALA A 225 -23.32 8.95 20.65
N ASP A 226 -23.34 9.83 19.65
CA ASP A 226 -24.52 10.60 19.23
C ASP A 226 -24.73 10.63 17.71
N GLY A 227 -23.87 9.95 16.95
CA GLY A 227 -23.94 9.92 15.48
C GLY A 227 -23.60 11.26 14.81
N SER A 228 -23.02 12.22 15.55
CA SER A 228 -22.71 13.53 14.99
C SER A 228 -21.57 13.45 13.96
N LEU A 229 -21.69 14.24 12.88
CA LEU A 229 -20.64 14.32 11.87
C LEU A 229 -19.45 15.12 12.42
N PHE A 230 -18.33 14.43 12.64
CA PHE A 230 -17.09 15.02 13.15
C PHE A 230 -16.22 15.59 12.02
N TYR A 231 -16.14 14.90 10.90
CA TYR A 231 -15.33 15.30 9.74
C TYR A 231 -15.94 14.77 8.44
N SER A 232 -15.78 15.51 7.36
CA SER A 232 -16.14 15.06 6.01
C SER A 232 -15.16 15.59 4.98
N ASP A 233 -14.87 14.79 3.97
CA ASP A 233 -14.06 15.17 2.82
C ASP A 233 -14.55 14.44 1.56
N VAL A 234 -14.13 14.94 0.40
CA VAL A 234 -14.30 14.25 -0.88
C VAL A 234 -12.95 13.72 -1.31
N LEU A 235 -12.82 12.40 -1.40
CA LEU A 235 -11.57 11.73 -1.76
C LEU A 235 -11.36 11.73 -3.27
N ASN A 236 -12.41 11.44 -4.03
CA ASN A 236 -12.33 11.33 -5.48
C ASN A 236 -13.55 12.00 -6.13
N LYS A 237 -13.31 12.79 -7.18
CA LYS A 237 -14.35 13.44 -7.98
C LYS A 237 -14.33 12.91 -9.40
N ASN A 238 -15.51 12.81 -10.01
CA ASN A 238 -15.65 12.52 -11.44
C ASN A 238 -15.03 11.18 -11.87
N ILE A 239 -15.00 10.18 -10.98
CA ILE A 239 -14.47 8.85 -11.30
C ILE A 239 -15.50 8.03 -12.08
N LYS A 240 -15.02 7.16 -12.97
CA LYS A 240 -15.87 6.28 -13.81
C LYS A 240 -16.21 4.95 -13.13
N ASP A 241 -15.34 4.53 -12.21
CA ASP A 241 -15.43 3.27 -11.50
C ASP A 241 -15.33 3.53 -9.99
N TYR A 242 -15.77 2.57 -9.18
CA TYR A 242 -15.64 2.64 -7.72
C TYR A 242 -14.15 2.65 -7.32
N ALA A 243 -13.79 3.57 -6.42
CA ALA A 243 -12.48 3.60 -5.81
C ALA A 243 -12.53 2.87 -4.47
N VAL A 244 -11.85 1.72 -4.41
CA VAL A 244 -11.65 0.93 -3.19
C VAL A 244 -10.30 1.27 -2.55
N ASP A 245 -10.10 0.88 -1.30
CA ASP A 245 -8.85 1.08 -0.53
C ASP A 245 -8.42 2.57 -0.45
N SER A 246 -9.38 3.49 -0.54
CA SER A 246 -9.13 4.94 -0.53
C SER A 246 -8.76 5.48 0.86
N PHE A 247 -8.89 4.67 1.91
CA PHE A 247 -8.43 4.99 3.26
C PHE A 247 -8.09 3.75 4.06
N PHE A 248 -7.16 3.90 5.01
CA PHE A 248 -6.82 2.87 5.99
C PHE A 248 -6.15 3.51 7.20
N PHE A 249 -6.05 2.75 8.28
CA PHE A 249 -5.31 3.12 9.47
C PHE A 249 -4.01 2.33 9.57
N TYR A 250 -2.97 3.00 10.05
CA TYR A 250 -1.74 2.36 10.48
C TYR A 250 -1.34 2.94 11.84
N LYS A 251 -1.38 2.12 12.90
CA LYS A 251 -1.25 2.54 14.29
C LYS A 251 -2.23 3.69 14.60
N LYS A 252 -1.71 4.90 14.79
CA LYS A 252 -2.46 6.13 15.09
C LYS A 252 -2.62 7.08 13.89
N PHE A 253 -2.25 6.63 12.70
CA PHE A 253 -2.25 7.43 11.49
C PHE A 253 -3.38 6.98 10.57
N LEU A 254 -4.30 7.90 10.28
CA LEU A 254 -5.31 7.74 9.23
C LEU A 254 -4.70 8.19 7.91
N PHE A 255 -4.70 7.31 6.91
CA PHE A 255 -4.30 7.58 5.54
C PHE A 255 -5.52 7.79 4.67
N LEU A 256 -5.54 8.88 3.90
CA LEU A 256 -6.54 9.19 2.89
C LEU A 256 -5.85 9.33 1.53
N LEU A 257 -6.27 8.53 0.55
CA LEU A 257 -5.84 8.62 -0.83
C LEU A 257 -6.85 9.45 -1.63
N LYS A 258 -6.42 10.62 -2.11
CA LYS A 258 -7.28 11.55 -2.87
C LYS A 258 -6.86 11.64 -4.32
N GLU A 259 -7.83 11.53 -5.22
CA GLU A 259 -7.67 11.62 -6.68
C GLU A 259 -6.56 10.72 -7.25
N LYS A 260 -6.23 9.63 -6.54
CA LYS A 260 -5.04 8.79 -6.78
C LYS A 260 -3.71 9.56 -6.87
N GLN A 261 -3.61 10.78 -6.35
CA GLN A 261 -2.45 11.68 -6.53
C GLN A 261 -1.96 12.34 -5.23
N ILE A 262 -2.75 12.22 -4.16
CA ILE A 262 -2.47 12.85 -2.88
C ILE A 262 -2.63 11.81 -1.78
N VAL A 263 -1.63 11.70 -0.93
CA VAL A 263 -1.74 10.97 0.34
C VAL A 263 -1.79 12.01 1.45
N GLU A 264 -2.94 12.10 2.10
CA GLU A 264 -3.08 12.91 3.32
C GLU A 264 -3.07 11.99 4.53
N ILE A 265 -2.21 12.32 5.50
CA ILE A 265 -2.05 11.55 6.73
C ILE A 265 -2.49 12.42 7.88
N PHE A 266 -3.40 11.92 8.70
CA PHE A 266 -3.85 12.56 9.91
C PHE A 266 -3.37 11.76 11.11
N LYS A 267 -2.87 12.45 12.13
CA LYS A 267 -2.57 11.83 13.41
C LYS A 267 -3.82 11.92 14.26
N MET A 268 -4.28 10.75 14.69
CA MET A 268 -5.38 10.62 15.63
C MET A 268 -4.83 10.64 17.04
N ASN A 269 -5.46 11.42 17.91
CA ASN A 269 -5.24 11.35 19.35
C ASN A 269 -6.36 10.44 19.84
N ILE A 270 -6.09 9.15 19.83
CA ILE A 270 -6.95 8.09 20.36
C ILE A 270 -6.26 7.60 21.63
#